data_AF-A0AAE6M481-F1
#
_entry.id   AF-A0AAE6M481-F1
#
_cell.length_a   1.000
_cell.length_b   1.000
_cell.length_c   1.000
_cell.angle_alpha   90.00
_cell.angle_beta   90.00
_cell.angle_gamma   90.00
#
_symmetry.space_group_name_H-M   'P 1'
#
loop_
_entity.id
_entity.type
_entity.pdbx_description
1 polymer ?
#
loop_
_entity_poly.entity_id
_entity_poly.type
_entity_poly.pdbx_seq_one_letter_code
_entity_poly.pdbx_strand_id
1 'polypeptide(L)'
;MFSWQLLLKDKRQLVKWLFVILVPTLLVAGFIGATSHMAQHASKLQVAVVNQDQSAKYQGKTQNVGKNFAEVLQKSKTLSFVTYSTPEKANDALHTGRVSGVVILPKSLTQDVSEFKKTGKSVTIKQIIASGQSQFASQYVQHELDNVLNRENARLMMGVSNDSVLKNLTTQSQNLSQESSDLQLNLQAIGNGIDTDNAEELQEKATDVANKMANYSAQMNDAVQANDTAKIQEMAVAMNDLSYTMQTSVVGGIGNIAASLNTTKALSDKSGIIQSSAKTLKKGQTSIADKLQKMSGEQADNKETSPLTQLLVFDRQDVQPIRQSGQTILPNILVIGVTLLAILFGLLLPMKPVKQEALALEQWWENFQVAGLLNAVAVALMVASGIFWHVSLFNFWVIVGITIVASWAMMSIIWYLKEWLGQLGWWLGTTILTLQTIFAVTTVPQSMTTGIFNYFYNIWPLSALNHVVRQLIFGGNIQQNVIILVIWFLAITILLVTYYRMKQRQNFKAMMADEA
;
A
#
# COMPACT_ATOMS: atom_id res chain seq x y z
N MET A 1 -53.24 -14.34 -21.75
CA MET A 1 -53.02 -13.53 -20.52
C MET A 1 -51.96 -14.21 -19.69
N PHE A 2 -50.93 -13.47 -19.31
CA PHE A 2 -49.66 -14.00 -18.80
C PHE A 2 -49.79 -14.77 -17.48
N SER A 3 -49.07 -15.89 -17.44
CA SER A 3 -48.92 -16.94 -16.42
C SER A 3 -48.28 -16.51 -15.09
N TRP A 4 -48.31 -15.22 -14.72
CA TRP A 4 -47.70 -14.72 -13.47
C TRP A 4 -48.40 -15.25 -12.21
N GLN A 5 -49.71 -15.49 -12.28
CA GLN A 5 -50.48 -16.02 -11.16
C GLN A 5 -50.19 -17.51 -10.87
N LEU A 6 -49.70 -18.28 -11.85
CA LEU A 6 -49.24 -19.67 -11.71
C LEU A 6 -47.85 -19.75 -11.04
N LEU A 7 -46.97 -18.78 -11.34
CA LEU A 7 -45.64 -18.66 -10.73
C LEU A 7 -45.71 -18.38 -9.21
N LEU A 8 -46.69 -17.58 -8.78
CA LEU A 8 -46.87 -17.21 -7.37
C LEU A 8 -47.58 -18.29 -6.53
N LYS A 9 -48.35 -19.19 -7.17
CA LYS A 9 -49.04 -20.29 -6.48
C LYS A 9 -48.15 -21.49 -6.21
N ASP A 10 -47.18 -21.77 -7.09
CA ASP A 10 -46.22 -22.87 -6.89
C ASP A 10 -44.99 -22.39 -6.12
N LYS A 11 -45.01 -22.62 -4.80
CA LYS A 11 -43.88 -22.30 -3.89
C LYS A 11 -42.55 -22.86 -4.39
N ARG A 12 -42.53 -23.98 -5.13
CA ARG A 12 -41.29 -24.57 -5.66
C ARG A 12 -40.75 -23.80 -6.87
N GLN A 13 -41.60 -23.20 -7.69
CA GLN A 13 -41.17 -22.35 -8.81
C GLN A 13 -40.70 -20.99 -8.31
N LEU A 14 -41.40 -20.41 -7.33
CA LEU A 14 -41.00 -19.17 -6.66
C LEU A 14 -39.59 -19.24 -6.08
N VAL A 15 -39.24 -20.34 -5.41
CA VAL A 15 -37.89 -20.56 -4.86
C VAL A 15 -36.84 -20.61 -5.98
N LYS A 16 -37.12 -21.26 -7.12
CA LYS A 16 -36.19 -21.32 -8.26
C LYS A 16 -35.90 -19.93 -8.83
N TRP A 17 -36.94 -19.11 -9.00
CA TRP A 17 -36.80 -17.73 -9.48
C TRP A 17 -36.08 -16.83 -8.47
N LEU A 18 -36.35 -17.03 -7.18
CA LEU A 18 -35.63 -16.35 -6.12
C LEU A 18 -34.13 -16.63 -6.23
N PHE A 19 -33.72 -17.89 -6.40
CA PHE A 19 -32.32 -18.26 -6.64
C PHE A 19 -31.74 -17.59 -7.88
N VAL A 20 -32.45 -17.59 -9.01
CA VAL A 20 -31.97 -16.95 -10.25
C VAL A 20 -31.69 -15.44 -10.07
N ILE A 21 -32.43 -14.76 -9.20
CA ILE A 21 -32.24 -13.33 -8.91
C ILE A 21 -31.19 -13.11 -7.82
N LEU A 22 -31.24 -13.88 -6.73
CA LEU A 22 -30.34 -13.73 -5.59
C LEU A 22 -28.89 -14.02 -5.98
N VAL A 23 -28.66 -14.96 -6.89
CA VAL A 23 -27.31 -15.40 -7.25
C VAL A 23 -26.51 -14.29 -7.94
N PRO A 24 -26.92 -13.71 -9.09
CA PRO A 24 -26.20 -12.58 -9.68
C PRO A 24 -26.11 -11.37 -8.75
N THR A 25 -27.14 -11.12 -7.94
CA THR A 25 -27.18 -10.00 -7.01
C THR A 25 -26.15 -10.14 -5.89
N LEU A 26 -26.02 -11.33 -5.29
CA LEU A 26 -24.99 -11.60 -4.29
C LEU A 26 -23.58 -11.58 -4.91
N LEU A 27 -23.44 -12.00 -6.17
CA LEU A 27 -22.16 -11.92 -6.87
C LEU A 27 -21.72 -10.47 -7.08
N VAL A 28 -22.62 -9.62 -7.59
CA VAL A 28 -22.34 -8.19 -7.79
C VAL A 28 -22.12 -7.48 -6.45
N ALA A 29 -22.98 -7.72 -5.46
CA ALA A 29 -22.84 -7.13 -4.13
C ALA A 29 -21.55 -7.57 -3.43
N GLY A 30 -21.16 -8.84 -3.56
CA GLY A 30 -19.91 -9.38 -3.03
C GLY A 30 -18.68 -8.79 -3.71
N PHE A 31 -18.70 -8.65 -5.04
CA PHE A 31 -17.62 -8.02 -5.80
C PHE A 31 -17.46 -6.53 -5.44
N ILE A 32 -18.56 -5.78 -5.41
CA ILE A 32 -18.56 -4.37 -4.99
C ILE A 32 -18.06 -4.23 -3.54
N GLY A 33 -18.51 -5.08 -2.63
CA GLY A 33 -18.00 -5.09 -1.25
C GLY A 33 -16.51 -5.40 -1.17
N ALA A 34 -16.02 -6.39 -1.93
CA ALA A 34 -14.61 -6.76 -1.95
C ALA A 34 -13.71 -5.64 -2.49
N THR A 35 -14.12 -4.98 -3.57
CA THR A 35 -13.29 -3.97 -4.26
C THR A 35 -13.39 -2.58 -3.64
N SER A 36 -14.56 -2.20 -3.11
CA SER A 36 -14.76 -0.86 -2.51
C SER A 36 -13.90 -0.63 -1.26
N HIS A 37 -13.54 -1.70 -0.55
CA HIS A 37 -12.73 -1.62 0.65
C HIS A 37 -11.20 -1.64 0.41
N MET A 38 -10.70 -1.91 -0.80
CA MET A 38 -9.26 -2.04 -1.05
C MET A 38 -8.49 -0.71 -0.90
N ALA A 39 -9.07 0.41 -1.31
CA ALA A 39 -8.44 1.73 -1.19
C ALA A 39 -8.46 2.29 0.25
N GLN A 40 -9.50 1.98 1.03
CA GLN A 40 -9.70 2.51 2.38
C GLN A 40 -8.86 1.79 3.46
N HIS A 41 -8.26 0.64 3.14
CA HIS A 41 -7.59 -0.24 4.10
C HIS A 41 -6.08 -0.32 3.94
N ALA A 42 -5.46 0.57 3.18
CA ALA A 42 -4.02 0.55 2.98
C ALA A 42 -3.24 0.71 4.31
N SER A 43 -3.83 1.35 5.33
CA SER A 43 -3.34 1.39 6.71
C SER A 43 -3.18 0.02 7.39
N LYS A 44 -3.82 -1.03 6.87
CA LYS A 44 -3.70 -2.42 7.33
C LYS A 44 -2.57 -3.19 6.65
N LEU A 45 -1.92 -2.63 5.63
CA LEU A 45 -0.73 -3.26 5.05
C LEU A 45 0.36 -3.31 6.11
N GLN A 46 0.80 -4.53 6.44
CA GLN A 46 1.83 -4.74 7.42
C GLN A 46 3.20 -4.77 6.77
N VAL A 47 4.15 -4.02 7.31
CA VAL A 47 5.56 -4.05 6.89
C VAL A 47 6.39 -4.54 8.06
N ALA A 48 7.18 -5.59 7.84
CA ALA A 48 8.10 -6.08 8.84
C ALA A 48 9.31 -5.15 8.93
N VAL A 49 9.72 -4.78 10.15
CA VAL A 49 10.94 -4.02 10.41
C VAL A 49 11.88 -4.89 11.21
N VAL A 50 13.12 -5.04 10.71
CA VAL A 50 14.20 -5.72 11.42
C VAL A 50 15.30 -4.69 11.64
N ASN A 51 15.47 -4.25 12.88
CA ASN A 51 16.53 -3.32 13.25
C ASN A 51 17.75 -4.08 13.77
N GLN A 52 18.85 -4.05 13.02
CA GLN A 52 20.14 -4.61 13.46
C GLN A 52 21.15 -3.52 13.84
N ASP A 53 20.80 -2.25 13.68
CA ASP A 53 21.69 -1.10 13.83
C ASP A 53 22.28 -0.98 15.24
N GLN A 54 23.56 -0.66 15.31
CA GLN A 54 24.28 -0.45 16.55
C GLN A 54 24.52 1.04 16.78
N SER A 55 24.61 1.42 18.05
CA SER A 55 24.91 2.79 18.39
C SER A 55 26.32 3.18 17.94
N ALA A 56 26.43 4.30 17.24
CA ALA A 56 27.70 4.88 16.81
C ALA A 56 27.73 6.39 17.09
N LYS A 57 28.89 7.00 16.93
CA LYS A 57 29.05 8.45 17.09
C LYS A 57 28.51 9.16 15.85
N TYR A 58 27.34 9.80 16.00
CA TYR A 58 26.79 10.69 14.99
C TYR A 58 26.75 12.11 15.54
N GLN A 59 27.38 13.05 14.82
CA GLN A 59 27.45 14.47 15.20
C GLN A 59 27.93 14.69 16.66
N GLY A 60 28.98 13.97 17.07
CA GLY A 60 29.62 14.11 18.38
C GLY A 60 28.90 13.46 19.57
N LYS A 61 27.69 12.90 19.36
CA LYS A 61 26.92 12.16 20.37
C LYS A 61 26.78 10.69 19.98
N THR A 62 26.72 9.82 20.97
CA THR A 62 26.33 8.42 20.74
C THR A 62 24.84 8.38 20.39
N GLN A 63 24.51 7.93 19.19
CA GLN A 63 23.12 7.82 18.71
C GLN A 63 22.87 6.45 18.09
N ASN A 64 21.60 6.11 17.86
CA ASN A 64 21.18 4.95 17.10
C ASN A 64 20.11 5.40 16.09
N VAL A 65 20.54 5.70 14.87
CA VAL A 65 19.70 6.18 13.77
C VAL A 65 18.67 5.13 13.40
N GLY A 66 19.05 3.84 13.37
CA GLY A 66 18.12 2.76 13.06
C GLY A 66 16.98 2.64 14.06
N LYS A 67 17.24 2.81 15.36
CA LYS A 67 16.20 2.82 16.38
C LYS A 67 15.24 3.99 16.18
N ASN A 68 15.79 5.19 15.94
CA ASN A 68 14.96 6.37 15.68
C ASN A 68 14.10 6.20 14.42
N PHE A 69 14.68 5.67 13.34
CA PHE A 69 13.95 5.43 12.10
C PHE A 69 12.88 4.35 12.27
N ALA A 70 13.17 3.28 13.03
CA ALA A 70 12.17 2.27 13.38
C ALA A 70 11.00 2.87 14.18
N GLU A 71 11.26 3.80 15.11
CA GLU A 71 10.21 4.53 15.83
C GLU A 71 9.39 5.45 14.91
N VAL A 72 10.02 6.09 13.91
CA VAL A 72 9.34 6.90 12.89
C VAL A 72 8.42 6.02 12.03
N LEU A 73 8.91 4.87 11.58
CA LEU A 73 8.10 3.88 10.86
C LEU A 73 6.88 3.48 11.70
N GLN A 74 7.09 3.10 12.97
CA GLN A 74 6.00 2.69 13.87
C GLN A 74 4.95 3.77 14.14
N LYS A 75 5.30 5.07 14.03
CA LYS A 75 4.36 6.19 14.20
C LYS A 75 3.56 6.50 12.93
N SER A 76 3.86 5.85 11.81
CA SER A 76 3.13 6.05 10.57
C SER A 76 1.64 5.66 10.72
N LYS A 77 0.75 6.48 10.13
CA LYS A 77 -0.71 6.22 10.09
C LYS A 77 -1.16 5.51 8.81
N THR A 78 -0.28 5.42 7.82
CA THR A 78 -0.57 4.94 6.45
C THR A 78 -0.18 3.48 6.24
N LEU A 79 0.77 2.96 7.03
CA LEU A 79 1.19 1.56 7.06
C LEU A 79 1.31 1.09 8.51
N SER A 80 1.00 -0.19 8.74
CA SER A 80 1.23 -0.82 10.04
C SER A 80 2.61 -1.48 10.05
N PHE A 81 3.45 -1.16 11.04
CA PHE A 81 4.79 -1.74 11.14
C PHE A 81 4.88 -2.75 12.26
N VAL A 82 5.41 -3.94 11.96
CA VAL A 82 5.58 -5.03 12.93
C VAL A 82 7.07 -5.32 13.07
N THR A 83 7.57 -5.33 14.31
CA THR A 83 9.00 -5.57 14.56
C THR A 83 9.27 -7.07 14.64
N TYR A 84 10.30 -7.53 13.95
CA TYR A 84 10.80 -8.90 14.01
C TYR A 84 12.25 -8.92 14.51
N SER A 85 12.61 -9.93 15.31
CA SER A 85 13.96 -10.04 15.87
C SER A 85 15.03 -10.44 14.85
N THR A 86 14.63 -11.10 13.76
CA THR A 86 15.55 -11.75 12.81
C THR A 86 15.03 -11.62 11.38
N PRO A 87 15.89 -11.37 10.37
CA PRO A 87 15.50 -11.33 8.96
C PRO A 87 14.74 -12.58 8.49
N GLU A 88 15.11 -13.76 8.99
CA GLU A 88 14.54 -15.04 8.58
C GLU A 88 13.05 -15.12 8.92
N LYS A 89 12.66 -14.72 10.14
CA LYS A 89 11.24 -14.66 10.56
C LYS A 89 10.45 -13.60 9.78
N ALA A 90 11.07 -12.46 9.47
CA ALA A 90 10.43 -11.43 8.66
C ALA A 90 10.20 -11.90 7.22
N ASN A 91 11.17 -12.61 6.64
CA ASN A 91 11.06 -13.19 5.30
C ASN A 91 10.02 -14.31 5.25
N ASP A 92 9.93 -15.17 6.26
CA ASP A 92 8.84 -16.16 6.37
C ASP A 92 7.46 -15.49 6.44
N ALA A 93 7.34 -14.40 7.20
CA ALA A 93 6.12 -13.60 7.24
C ALA A 93 5.77 -12.97 5.87
N LEU A 94 6.78 -12.58 5.08
CA LEU A 94 6.58 -12.07 3.71
C LEU A 94 6.13 -13.19 2.76
N HIS A 95 6.79 -14.36 2.82
CA HIS A 95 6.44 -15.53 2.00
C HIS A 95 5.05 -16.09 2.28
N THR A 96 4.61 -16.01 3.54
CA THR A 96 3.26 -16.43 3.95
C THR A 96 2.19 -15.36 3.71
N GLY A 97 2.56 -14.16 3.25
CA GLY A 97 1.63 -13.06 2.97
C GLY A 97 1.14 -12.31 4.21
N ARG A 98 1.69 -12.60 5.41
CA ARG A 98 1.35 -11.90 6.66
C ARG A 98 1.81 -10.44 6.65
N VAL A 99 2.94 -10.17 6.00
CA VAL A 99 3.44 -8.82 5.72
C VAL A 99 3.57 -8.62 4.21
N SER A 100 3.47 -7.38 3.76
CA SER A 100 3.56 -6.98 2.35
C SER A 100 4.93 -6.41 1.94
N GLY A 101 5.84 -6.29 2.91
CA GLY A 101 7.22 -5.90 2.68
C GLY A 101 8.06 -6.07 3.96
N VAL A 102 9.37 -6.09 3.79
CA VAL A 102 10.35 -6.17 4.89
C VAL A 102 11.36 -5.04 4.71
N VAL A 103 11.64 -4.31 5.78
CA VAL A 103 12.69 -3.29 5.86
C VAL A 103 13.74 -3.76 6.86
N ILE A 104 14.98 -3.89 6.42
CA ILE A 104 16.10 -4.32 7.25
C ILE A 104 17.07 -3.16 7.42
N LEU A 105 17.22 -2.69 8.65
CA LEU A 105 18.17 -1.65 9.02
C LEU A 105 19.52 -2.33 9.34
N PRO A 106 20.58 -2.10 8.56
CA PRO A 106 21.84 -2.81 8.71
C PRO A 106 22.56 -2.42 10.00
N LYS A 107 23.46 -3.31 10.47
CA LYS A 107 24.26 -3.10 11.69
C LYS A 107 25.10 -1.81 11.68
N SER A 108 25.55 -1.39 10.50
CA SER A 108 26.40 -0.22 10.28
C SER A 108 25.62 1.06 10.00
N LEU A 109 24.28 1.05 9.99
CA LEU A 109 23.47 2.18 9.53
C LEU A 109 23.87 3.51 10.18
N THR A 110 23.99 3.57 11.52
CA THR A 110 24.40 4.81 12.20
C THR A 110 25.82 5.23 11.82
N GLN A 111 26.74 4.27 11.66
CA GLN A 111 28.11 4.56 11.26
C GLN A 111 28.17 5.12 9.83
N ASP A 112 27.51 4.47 8.88
CA ASP A 112 27.49 4.86 7.47
C ASP A 112 26.85 6.24 7.29
N VAL A 113 25.76 6.53 8.03
CA VAL A 113 25.14 7.86 8.07
C VAL A 113 26.09 8.93 8.61
N SER A 114 26.94 8.58 9.59
CA SER A 114 27.94 9.51 10.15
C SER A 114 29.06 9.84 9.16
N GLU A 115 29.35 8.94 8.24
CA GLU A 115 30.40 9.08 7.24
C GLU A 115 29.90 9.76 5.95
N PHE A 116 28.58 9.84 5.72
CA PHE A 116 27.99 10.45 4.53
C PHE A 116 28.55 11.85 4.20
N LYS A 117 28.70 12.74 5.19
CA LYS A 117 29.26 14.09 4.98
C LYS A 117 30.72 14.08 4.48
N LYS A 118 31.46 13.00 4.72
CA LYS A 118 32.84 12.83 4.28
C LYS A 118 32.94 12.10 2.94
N THR A 119 32.08 11.11 2.72
CA THR A 119 32.17 10.19 1.57
C THR A 119 31.25 10.58 0.42
N GLY A 120 30.16 11.31 0.69
CA GLY A 120 29.09 11.60 -0.26
C GLY A 120 28.32 10.35 -0.74
N LYS A 121 28.57 9.17 -0.16
CA LYS A 121 27.98 7.90 -0.59
C LYS A 121 26.67 7.64 0.15
N SER A 122 25.59 7.47 -0.60
CA SER A 122 24.28 7.05 -0.08
C SER A 122 24.40 5.78 0.76
N VAL A 123 23.67 5.74 1.86
CA VAL A 123 23.58 4.63 2.79
C VAL A 123 22.39 3.76 2.42
N THR A 124 22.62 2.48 2.24
CA THR A 124 21.61 1.57 1.72
C THR A 124 20.84 0.86 2.82
N ILE A 125 19.51 0.91 2.75
CA ILE A 125 18.59 0.14 3.58
C ILE A 125 17.96 -0.95 2.72
N LYS A 126 17.99 -2.21 3.16
CA LYS A 126 17.39 -3.29 2.36
C LYS A 126 15.87 -3.25 2.48
N GLN A 127 15.19 -3.24 1.34
CA GLN A 127 13.76 -3.40 1.22
C GLN A 127 13.47 -4.67 0.43
N ILE A 128 12.71 -5.59 1.03
CA ILE A 128 12.31 -6.84 0.39
C ILE A 128 10.80 -6.83 0.17
N ILE A 129 10.38 -7.15 -1.04
CA ILE A 129 8.96 -7.24 -1.42
C ILE A 129 8.68 -8.54 -2.18
N ALA A 130 7.40 -8.86 -2.35
CA ALA A 130 6.95 -10.02 -3.10
C ALA A 130 5.83 -9.61 -4.06
N SER A 131 6.18 -9.08 -5.24
CA SER A 131 5.17 -8.57 -6.20
C SER A 131 4.25 -9.67 -6.72
N GLY A 132 4.76 -10.90 -6.81
CA GLY A 132 3.99 -12.11 -7.13
C GLY A 132 2.89 -12.46 -6.12
N GLN A 133 2.97 -11.98 -4.87
CA GLN A 133 1.85 -12.11 -3.90
C GLN A 133 0.78 -11.04 -4.15
N SER A 134 1.20 -9.78 -4.25
CA SER A 134 0.33 -8.66 -4.61
C SER A 134 1.14 -7.49 -5.18
N GLN A 135 0.91 -7.20 -6.46
CA GLN A 135 1.54 -6.08 -7.16
C GLN A 135 1.07 -4.75 -6.56
N PHE A 136 -0.23 -4.61 -6.27
CA PHE A 136 -0.80 -3.42 -5.64
C PHE A 136 -0.15 -3.13 -4.28
N ALA A 137 -0.06 -4.14 -3.41
CA ALA A 137 0.56 -3.97 -2.10
C ALA A 137 2.03 -3.56 -2.21
N SER A 138 2.76 -4.18 -3.12
CA SER A 138 4.18 -3.91 -3.33
C SER A 138 4.42 -2.47 -3.81
N GLN A 139 3.61 -1.98 -4.75
CA GLN A 139 3.69 -0.60 -5.23
C GLN A 139 3.30 0.42 -4.16
N TYR A 140 2.21 0.15 -3.43
CA TYR A 140 1.75 1.04 -2.36
C TYR A 140 2.77 1.12 -1.21
N VAL A 141 3.28 -0.03 -0.74
CA VAL A 141 4.31 -0.10 0.31
C VAL A 141 5.58 0.61 -0.13
N GLN A 142 6.01 0.46 -1.39
CA GLN A 142 7.17 1.19 -1.91
C GLN A 142 6.96 2.69 -1.86
N HIS A 143 5.85 3.19 -2.42
CA HIS A 143 5.56 4.62 -2.43
C HIS A 143 5.54 5.22 -1.02
N GLU A 144 4.91 4.53 -0.07
CA GLU A 144 4.81 5.05 1.29
C GLU A 144 6.11 4.93 2.08
N LEU A 145 6.89 3.87 1.87
CA LEU A 145 8.24 3.77 2.44
C LEU A 145 9.16 4.85 1.88
N ASP A 146 9.08 5.16 0.58
CA ASP A 146 9.85 6.24 -0.03
C ASP A 146 9.49 7.60 0.61
N ASN A 147 8.21 7.85 0.86
CA ASN A 147 7.77 9.06 1.59
C ASN A 147 8.37 9.14 3.00
N VAL A 148 8.36 8.04 3.74
CA VAL A 148 8.93 7.99 5.10
C VAL A 148 10.47 8.08 5.08
N LEU A 149 11.12 7.47 4.09
CA LEU A 149 12.58 7.55 3.90
C LEU A 149 13.01 8.97 3.55
N ASN A 150 12.29 9.64 2.64
CA ASN A 150 12.55 11.03 2.27
C ASN A 150 12.38 11.97 3.48
N ARG A 151 11.38 11.72 4.33
CA ARG A 151 11.22 12.43 5.61
C ARG A 151 12.40 12.21 6.56
N GLU A 152 12.85 10.97 6.70
CA GLU A 152 14.00 10.65 7.56
C GLU A 152 15.31 11.22 7.01
N ASN A 153 15.52 11.19 5.68
CA ASN A 153 16.66 11.83 5.04
C ASN A 153 16.67 13.33 5.31
N ALA A 154 15.53 14.00 5.12
CA ALA A 154 15.39 15.40 5.44
C ALA A 154 15.72 15.66 6.92
N ARG A 155 15.17 14.87 7.85
CA ARG A 155 15.47 14.96 9.28
C ARG A 155 16.95 14.75 9.60
N LEU A 156 17.57 13.69 9.08
CA LEU A 156 18.97 13.34 9.39
C LEU A 156 19.95 14.36 8.81
N MET A 157 19.64 14.93 7.64
CA MET A 157 20.39 16.05 7.07
C MET A 157 20.19 17.35 7.86
N MET A 158 19.00 17.55 8.45
CA MET A 158 18.67 18.70 9.30
C MET A 158 19.06 18.54 10.79
N GLY A 159 19.51 17.35 11.22
CA GLY A 159 19.16 16.78 12.53
C GLY A 159 19.85 17.23 13.84
N VAL A 160 20.98 17.94 13.90
CA VAL A 160 21.50 18.40 15.23
C VAL A 160 22.23 19.75 15.20
N SER A 161 21.86 20.66 14.29
CA SER A 161 22.35 22.06 14.34
C SER A 161 21.34 23.11 13.86
N ASN A 162 20.07 22.76 13.67
CA ASN A 162 19.09 23.74 13.19
C ASN A 162 18.43 24.59 14.28
N ASP A 163 18.58 24.29 15.57
CA ASP A 163 18.27 25.30 16.60
C ASP A 163 19.15 26.53 16.38
N SER A 164 20.43 26.35 16.04
CA SER A 164 21.31 27.49 15.72
C SER A 164 20.97 28.14 14.38
N VAL A 165 20.58 27.41 13.33
CA VAL A 165 20.27 28.01 12.02
C VAL A 165 18.93 28.70 12.02
N LEU A 166 17.88 28.10 12.59
CA LEU A 166 16.56 28.73 12.75
C LEU A 166 16.62 29.86 13.79
N LYS A 167 17.35 29.70 14.90
CA LYS A 167 17.60 30.82 15.84
C LYS A 167 18.39 31.93 15.17
N ASN A 168 19.42 31.62 14.38
CA ASN A 168 20.13 32.62 13.58
C ASN A 168 19.21 33.26 12.53
N LEU A 169 18.29 32.51 11.91
CA LEU A 169 17.33 33.03 10.95
C LEU A 169 16.35 33.99 11.63
N THR A 170 15.85 33.62 12.81
CA THR A 170 14.98 34.43 13.66
C THR A 170 15.71 35.68 14.18
N THR A 171 16.92 35.54 14.72
CA THR A 171 17.77 36.67 15.16
C THR A 171 18.12 37.59 13.99
N GLN A 172 18.45 37.03 12.82
CA GLN A 172 18.78 37.82 11.63
C GLN A 172 17.53 38.52 11.06
N SER A 173 16.34 37.92 11.17
CA SER A 173 15.05 38.55 10.85
C SER A 173 14.66 39.66 11.84
N GLN A 174 14.95 39.48 13.13
CA GLN A 174 14.71 40.50 14.17
C GLN A 174 15.65 41.69 14.00
N ASN A 175 16.94 41.45 13.76
CA ASN A 175 17.91 42.51 13.47
C ASN A 175 17.52 43.29 12.21
N LEU A 176 17.04 42.59 11.18
CA LEU A 176 16.58 43.23 9.94
C LEU A 176 15.35 44.13 10.16
N SER A 177 14.42 43.71 11.02
CA SER A 177 13.27 44.52 11.44
C SER A 177 13.71 45.81 12.14
N GLN A 178 14.68 45.69 13.06
CA GLN A 178 15.22 46.83 13.79
C GLN A 178 15.95 47.82 12.86
N GLU A 179 16.80 47.31 11.96
CA GLU A 179 17.53 48.14 11.00
C GLU A 179 16.60 48.90 10.04
N SER A 180 15.43 48.33 9.71
CA SER A 180 14.41 49.02 8.93
C SER A 180 13.68 50.12 9.72
N SER A 181 13.46 49.92 11.02
CA SER A 181 12.87 50.94 11.90
C SER A 181 13.83 52.11 12.10
N ASP A 182 15.13 51.83 12.31
CA ASP A 182 16.16 52.85 12.44
C ASP A 182 16.31 53.67 11.15
N LEU A 183 16.19 53.04 9.99
CA LEU A 183 16.19 53.73 8.70
C LEU A 183 15.02 54.72 8.57
N GLN A 184 13.83 54.35 9.03
CA GLN A 184 12.68 55.25 9.03
C GLN A 184 12.89 56.45 9.95
N LEU A 185 13.37 56.23 11.19
CA LEU A 185 13.67 57.31 12.12
C LEU A 185 14.71 58.28 11.56
N ASN A 186 15.73 57.74 10.86
CA ASN A 186 16.73 58.55 10.18
C ASN A 186 16.15 59.35 8.99
N LEU A 187 15.15 58.82 8.27
CA LEU A 187 14.44 59.53 7.21
C LEU A 187 13.56 60.67 7.77
N GLN A 188 12.83 60.42 8.86
CA GLN A 188 12.03 61.45 9.55
C GLN A 188 12.91 62.58 10.11
N ALA A 189 14.10 62.24 10.62
CA ALA A 189 15.07 63.20 11.15
C ALA A 189 15.73 64.09 10.09
N ILE A 190 15.48 63.86 8.79
CA ILE A 190 15.96 64.71 7.69
C ILE A 190 14.95 65.83 7.34
N GLY A 191 13.68 65.73 7.78
CA GLY A 191 12.66 66.77 7.58
C GLY A 191 12.18 66.94 6.12
N ASN A 192 11.27 67.91 5.90
CA ASN A 192 10.40 68.22 4.72
C ASN A 192 11.03 68.30 3.30
N GLY A 193 12.14 67.63 3.00
CA GLY A 193 12.70 67.54 1.64
C GLY A 193 12.45 66.19 0.94
N ILE A 194 11.75 65.26 1.58
CA ILE A 194 11.53 63.89 1.10
C ILE A 194 10.04 63.60 1.22
N ASP A 195 9.47 63.03 0.16
CA ASP A 195 8.09 62.54 0.07
C ASP A 195 7.78 61.58 1.23
N THR A 196 7.23 62.13 2.32
CA THR A 196 7.00 61.44 3.60
C THR A 196 6.07 60.24 3.46
N ASP A 197 5.17 60.31 2.49
CA ASP A 197 4.16 59.28 2.22
C ASP A 197 4.85 58.02 1.65
N ASN A 198 5.84 58.19 0.77
CA ASN A 198 6.65 57.08 0.26
C ASN A 198 7.56 56.45 1.35
N ALA A 199 7.98 57.24 2.34
CA ALA A 199 8.77 56.74 3.47
C ALA A 199 7.91 55.96 4.48
N GLU A 200 6.66 56.37 4.68
CA GLU A 200 5.67 55.67 5.51
C GLU A 200 5.24 54.35 4.85
N GLU A 201 4.91 54.36 3.55
CA GLU A 201 4.56 53.15 2.79
C GLU A 201 5.73 52.14 2.77
N LEU A 202 6.97 52.63 2.66
CA LEU A 202 8.17 51.81 2.74
C LEU A 202 8.34 51.16 4.12
N GLN A 203 8.07 51.90 5.20
CA GLN A 203 8.13 51.37 6.57
C GLN A 203 7.07 50.28 6.77
N GLU A 204 5.84 50.52 6.33
CA GLU A 204 4.75 49.55 6.45
C GLU A 204 5.11 48.24 5.72
N LYS A 205 5.59 48.34 4.47
CA LYS A 205 6.03 47.18 3.69
C LYS A 205 7.20 46.44 4.33
N ALA A 206 8.17 47.16 4.89
CA ALA A 206 9.31 46.52 5.56
C ALA A 206 8.92 45.85 6.88
N THR A 207 7.98 46.45 7.63
CA THR A 207 7.43 45.87 8.87
C THR A 207 6.59 44.63 8.57
N ASP A 208 5.75 44.68 7.54
CA ASP A 208 4.97 43.54 7.06
C ASP A 208 5.86 42.38 6.61
N VAL A 209 6.91 42.66 5.84
CA VAL A 209 7.91 41.66 5.42
C VAL A 209 8.61 41.04 6.64
N ALA A 210 9.02 41.84 7.62
CA ALA A 210 9.66 41.33 8.83
C ALA A 210 8.74 40.43 9.66
N ASN A 211 7.48 40.84 9.83
CA ASN A 211 6.48 40.08 10.58
C ASN A 211 6.12 38.76 9.88
N LYS A 212 5.92 38.79 8.55
CA LYS A 212 5.66 37.58 7.75
C LYS A 212 6.87 36.63 7.78
N MET A 213 8.09 37.16 7.74
CA MET A 213 9.31 36.33 7.81
C MET A 213 9.46 35.66 9.18
N ALA A 214 9.21 36.38 10.27
CA ALA A 214 9.22 35.83 11.63
C ALA A 214 8.15 34.74 11.79
N ASN A 215 6.95 34.98 11.23
CA ASN A 215 5.84 34.03 11.26
C ASN A 215 6.14 32.77 10.43
N TYR A 216 6.67 32.91 9.20
CA TYR A 216 7.06 31.76 8.38
C TYR A 216 8.20 30.96 8.99
N SER A 217 9.17 31.62 9.65
CA SER A 217 10.22 30.95 10.41
C SER A 217 9.65 30.13 11.58
N ALA A 218 8.68 30.69 12.32
CA ALA A 218 8.00 29.98 13.42
C ALA A 218 7.14 28.81 12.91
N GLN A 219 6.35 29.01 11.85
CA GLN A 219 5.57 27.94 11.22
C GLN A 219 6.46 26.85 10.63
N MET A 220 7.60 27.21 10.06
CA MET A 220 8.61 26.27 9.59
C MET A 220 9.21 25.48 10.75
N ASN A 221 9.49 26.12 11.89
CA ASN A 221 9.92 25.44 13.11
C ASN A 221 8.86 24.45 13.61
N ASP A 222 7.60 24.88 13.68
CA ASP A 222 6.49 24.03 14.12
C ASP A 222 6.24 22.88 13.13
N ALA A 223 6.33 23.14 11.82
CA ALA A 223 6.25 22.12 10.78
C ALA A 223 7.40 21.12 10.86
N VAL A 224 8.62 21.58 11.18
CA VAL A 224 9.77 20.70 11.46
C VAL A 224 9.52 19.83 12.69
N GLN A 225 8.97 20.39 13.78
CA GLN A 225 8.62 19.62 14.97
C GLN A 225 7.47 18.63 14.73
N ALA A 226 6.49 19.02 13.91
CA ALA A 226 5.36 18.21 13.52
C ALA A 226 5.66 17.19 12.41
N ASN A 227 6.85 17.25 11.80
CA ASN A 227 7.23 16.49 10.60
C ASN A 227 6.30 16.71 9.39
N ASP A 228 5.78 17.93 9.22
CA ASP A 228 4.91 18.32 8.12
C ASP A 228 5.73 18.82 6.91
N THR A 229 6.09 17.88 6.03
CA THR A 229 6.95 18.15 4.87
C THR A 229 6.30 19.04 3.80
N ALA A 230 4.98 18.96 3.65
CA ALA A 230 4.27 19.83 2.71
C ALA A 230 4.33 21.28 3.21
N LYS A 231 4.10 21.48 4.51
CA LYS A 231 4.18 22.80 5.12
C LYS A 231 5.60 23.35 5.13
N ILE A 232 6.61 22.51 5.34
CA ILE A 232 8.03 22.88 5.21
C ILE A 232 8.33 23.45 3.81
N GLN A 233 7.91 22.76 2.76
CA GLN A 233 8.15 23.19 1.38
C GLN A 233 7.35 24.46 1.04
N GLU A 234 6.10 24.54 1.48
CA GLU A 234 5.25 25.73 1.35
C GLU A 234 5.90 26.96 2.01
N MET A 235 6.44 26.81 3.23
CA MET A 235 7.09 27.91 3.94
C MET A 235 8.40 28.31 3.26
N ALA A 236 9.19 27.37 2.74
CA ALA A 236 10.41 27.69 2.01
C ALA A 236 10.13 28.53 0.75
N VAL A 237 9.08 28.20 0.00
CA VAL A 237 8.63 28.99 -1.17
C VAL A 237 8.12 30.36 -0.74
N ALA A 238 7.25 30.40 0.28
CA ALA A 238 6.72 31.66 0.80
C ALA A 238 7.81 32.61 1.31
N MET A 239 8.86 32.07 1.94
CA MET A 239 10.03 32.84 2.39
C MET A 239 10.89 33.32 1.22
N ASN A 240 10.98 32.56 0.12
CA ASN A 240 11.66 32.99 -1.10
C ASN A 240 10.91 34.15 -1.79
N ASP A 241 9.60 34.03 -1.94
CA ASP A 241 8.75 35.08 -2.51
C ASP A 241 8.78 36.37 -1.66
N LEU A 242 8.82 36.19 -0.33
CA LEU A 242 8.93 37.31 0.60
C LEU A 242 10.31 37.98 0.50
N SER A 243 11.38 37.20 0.29
CA SER A 243 12.73 37.72 0.00
C SER A 243 12.76 38.52 -1.30
N TYR A 244 12.05 38.06 -2.34
CA TYR A 244 11.93 38.79 -3.60
C TYR A 244 11.17 40.11 -3.41
N THR A 245 10.03 40.09 -2.73
CA THR A 245 9.24 41.29 -2.39
C THR A 245 10.06 42.31 -1.61
N MET A 246 10.88 41.85 -0.67
CA MET A 246 11.80 42.70 0.07
C MET A 246 12.85 43.35 -0.82
N GLN A 247 13.39 42.62 -1.80
CA GLN A 247 14.38 43.14 -2.74
C GLN A 247 13.78 44.20 -3.67
N THR A 248 12.60 43.95 -4.22
CA THR A 248 11.98 44.85 -5.20
C THR A 248 11.35 46.08 -4.55
N SER A 249 10.66 45.90 -3.42
CA SER A 249 9.84 46.96 -2.84
C SER A 249 10.55 47.70 -1.72
N VAL A 250 11.25 46.99 -0.82
CA VAL A 250 11.95 47.63 0.30
C VAL A 250 13.30 48.16 -0.15
N VAL A 251 14.19 47.30 -0.66
CA VAL A 251 15.52 47.74 -1.13
C VAL A 251 15.42 48.64 -2.36
N GLY A 252 14.53 48.31 -3.30
CA GLY A 252 14.24 49.17 -4.45
C GLY A 252 13.68 50.54 -4.05
N GLY A 253 12.73 50.58 -3.10
CA GLY A 253 12.20 51.83 -2.56
C GLY A 253 13.26 52.69 -1.88
N ILE A 254 14.14 52.09 -1.08
CA ILE A 254 15.27 52.78 -0.45
C ILE A 254 16.28 53.29 -1.50
N GLY A 255 16.55 52.50 -2.54
CA GLY A 255 17.42 52.91 -3.65
C GLY A 255 16.86 54.11 -4.40
N ASN A 256 15.55 54.14 -4.63
CA ASN A 256 14.85 55.27 -5.26
C ASN A 256 14.88 56.51 -4.36
N ILE A 257 14.64 56.35 -3.06
CA ILE A 257 14.76 57.45 -2.09
C ILE A 257 16.20 57.98 -2.06
N ALA A 258 17.21 57.11 -1.98
CA ALA A 258 18.62 57.52 -2.00
C ALA A 258 19.02 58.24 -3.31
N ALA A 259 18.47 57.83 -4.46
CA ALA A 259 18.65 58.51 -5.73
C ALA A 259 17.99 59.91 -5.72
N SER A 260 16.77 60.02 -5.19
CA SER A 260 16.06 61.30 -5.01
C SER A 260 16.75 62.23 -3.99
N LEU A 261 17.40 61.68 -2.96
CA LEU A 261 18.24 62.47 -2.03
C LEU A 261 19.51 63.00 -2.71
N ASN A 262 20.12 62.25 -3.64
CA ASN A 262 21.31 62.72 -4.37
C ASN A 262 21.01 63.89 -5.31
N THR A 263 19.77 64.02 -5.80
CA THR A 263 19.37 65.13 -6.68
C THR A 263 19.09 66.43 -5.94
N THR A 264 18.84 66.38 -4.64
CA THR A 264 18.57 67.56 -3.80
C THR A 264 19.82 67.83 -2.97
N LYS A 265 20.39 69.04 -3.03
CA LYS A 265 21.67 69.43 -2.38
C LYS A 265 21.59 69.49 -0.82
N ALA A 266 20.81 68.62 -0.20
CA ALA A 266 20.57 68.53 1.23
C ALA A 266 21.40 67.37 1.83
N LEU A 267 22.50 67.76 2.49
CA LEU A 267 23.28 67.03 3.50
C LEU A 267 23.94 65.70 3.08
N SER A 268 25.22 65.82 2.73
CA SER A 268 26.17 64.75 2.41
C SER A 268 26.43 63.72 3.53
N ASP A 269 26.11 64.01 4.79
CA ASP A 269 26.45 63.14 5.92
C ASP A 269 25.33 62.17 6.32
N LYS A 270 24.05 62.59 6.18
CA LYS A 270 22.89 61.75 6.50
C LYS A 270 22.48 60.80 5.35
N SER A 271 22.79 61.16 4.10
CA SER A 271 22.64 60.26 2.95
C SER A 271 23.57 59.04 3.02
N GLY A 272 24.75 59.20 3.62
CA GLY A 272 25.69 58.12 3.90
C GLY A 272 25.12 57.08 4.88
N ILE A 273 24.38 57.53 5.90
CA ILE A 273 23.71 56.66 6.88
C ILE A 273 22.62 55.84 6.16
N ILE A 274 21.76 56.48 5.37
CA ILE A 274 20.70 55.80 4.60
C ILE A 274 21.28 54.76 3.63
N GLN A 275 22.33 55.11 2.89
CA GLN A 275 23.02 54.19 1.99
C GLN A 275 23.70 53.04 2.74
N SER A 276 24.23 53.29 3.95
CA SER A 276 24.84 52.26 4.79
C SER A 276 23.78 51.28 5.32
N SER A 277 22.64 51.77 5.82
CA SER A 277 21.51 50.95 6.25
C SER A 277 21.00 50.09 5.09
N ALA A 278 20.82 50.66 3.90
CA ALA A 278 20.41 49.92 2.70
C ALA A 278 21.37 48.76 2.34
N LYS A 279 22.69 49.00 2.47
CA LYS A 279 23.72 47.97 2.23
C LYS A 279 23.68 46.87 3.28
N THR A 280 23.44 47.20 4.56
CA THR A 280 23.33 46.23 5.65
C THR A 280 22.07 45.37 5.48
N LEU A 281 20.92 45.99 5.16
CA LEU A 281 19.68 45.28 4.84
C LEU A 281 19.86 44.31 3.66
N LYS A 282 20.52 44.74 2.57
CA LYS A 282 20.83 43.89 1.42
C LYS A 282 21.70 42.67 1.81
N LYS A 283 22.70 42.87 2.67
CA LYS A 283 23.55 41.77 3.16
C LYS A 283 22.78 40.79 4.05
N GLY A 284 21.92 41.30 4.94
CA GLY A 284 21.02 40.47 5.76
C GLY A 284 20.11 39.59 4.89
N GLN A 285 19.55 40.17 3.82
CA GLN A 285 18.70 39.49 2.84
C GLN A 285 19.43 38.37 2.09
N THR A 286 20.60 38.65 1.50
CA THR A 286 21.37 37.64 0.76
C THR A 286 21.79 36.49 1.69
N SER A 287 22.12 36.79 2.94
CA SER A 287 22.43 35.77 3.95
C SER A 287 21.23 34.86 4.28
N ILE A 288 20.01 35.41 4.34
CA ILE A 288 18.78 34.63 4.54
C ILE A 288 18.49 33.75 3.31
N ALA A 289 18.55 34.32 2.11
CA ALA A 289 18.31 33.60 0.86
C ALA A 289 19.32 32.46 0.64
N ASP A 290 20.61 32.71 0.84
CA ASP A 290 21.67 31.71 0.71
C ASP A 290 21.50 30.55 1.70
N LYS A 291 21.04 30.84 2.93
CA LYS A 291 20.79 29.81 3.95
C LYS A 291 19.57 28.96 3.59
N LEU A 292 18.49 29.57 3.11
CA LEU A 292 17.29 28.86 2.65
C LEU A 292 17.61 27.99 1.42
N GLN A 293 18.38 28.51 0.46
CA GLN A 293 18.79 27.77 -0.74
C GLN A 293 19.69 26.58 -0.39
N LYS A 294 20.62 26.75 0.56
CA LYS A 294 21.45 25.65 1.09
C LYS A 294 20.64 24.61 1.87
N MET A 295 19.52 25.02 2.49
CA MET A 295 18.58 24.09 3.14
C MET A 295 17.74 23.32 2.13
N SER A 296 17.39 23.92 0.98
CA SER A 296 16.61 23.27 -0.09
C SER A 296 17.47 22.44 -1.07
N GLY A 297 18.79 22.61 -1.04
CA GLY A 297 19.75 21.70 -1.69
C GLY A 297 20.01 21.98 -3.17
N GLU A 298 19.67 23.16 -3.68
CA GLU A 298 19.88 23.52 -5.08
C GLU A 298 21.24 24.19 -5.28
N GLN A 299 22.30 23.38 -5.35
CA GLN A 299 23.53 23.77 -6.02
C GLN A 299 23.45 23.31 -7.47
N ALA A 300 23.50 24.29 -8.38
CA ALA A 300 23.63 24.13 -9.81
C ALA A 300 24.66 23.03 -10.16
N ASP A 301 24.22 21.98 -10.85
CA ASP A 301 24.58 21.75 -12.27
C ASP A 301 24.28 20.32 -12.78
N ASN A 302 23.66 19.41 -12.00
CA ASN A 302 23.35 18.07 -12.52
C ASN A 302 22.04 17.48 -11.96
N LYS A 303 21.07 17.30 -12.88
CA LYS A 303 19.87 16.44 -12.88
C LYS A 303 19.30 15.96 -11.52
N GLU A 304 18.12 16.52 -11.22
CA GLU A 304 16.92 15.86 -10.63
C GLU A 304 16.90 15.33 -9.21
N THR A 305 17.93 15.46 -8.36
CA THR A 305 17.78 14.99 -6.97
C THR A 305 18.45 15.88 -5.93
N SER A 306 17.64 16.46 -5.04
CA SER A 306 18.09 17.20 -3.86
C SER A 306 18.91 16.28 -2.94
N PRO A 307 20.02 16.74 -2.33
CA PRO A 307 20.76 16.00 -1.31
C PRO A 307 19.86 15.43 -0.20
N LEU A 308 18.74 16.11 0.10
CA LEU A 308 17.72 15.69 1.07
C LEU A 308 17.05 14.34 0.77
N THR A 309 17.23 13.76 -0.41
CA THR A 309 16.67 12.45 -0.77
C THR A 309 17.73 11.36 -0.96
N GLN A 310 19.03 11.68 -0.83
CA GLN A 310 20.10 10.75 -1.18
C GLN A 310 20.88 10.15 0.01
N LEU A 311 20.66 10.62 1.25
CA LEU A 311 21.39 10.10 2.41
C LEU A 311 21.12 8.61 2.65
N LEU A 312 19.85 8.23 2.79
CA LEU A 312 19.38 6.85 2.87
C LEU A 312 18.66 6.51 1.57
N VAL A 313 18.93 5.34 1.01
CA VAL A 313 18.27 4.81 -0.19
C VAL A 313 17.86 3.36 0.02
N PHE A 314 16.74 2.93 -0.56
CA PHE A 314 16.36 1.52 -0.51
C PHE A 314 17.08 0.69 -1.58
N ASP A 315 17.78 -0.37 -1.18
CA ASP A 315 18.13 -1.48 -2.07
C ASP A 315 16.95 -2.45 -2.11
N ARG A 316 16.26 -2.45 -3.25
CA ARG A 316 15.00 -3.16 -3.44
C ARG A 316 15.27 -4.54 -4.02
N GLN A 317 14.83 -5.55 -3.29
CA GLN A 317 14.88 -6.94 -3.72
C GLN A 317 13.45 -7.49 -3.80
N ASP A 318 13.04 -7.87 -5.01
CA ASP A 318 11.81 -8.62 -5.19
C ASP A 318 12.12 -10.10 -5.19
N VAL A 319 11.73 -10.78 -4.11
CA VAL A 319 11.95 -12.23 -3.96
C VAL A 319 10.95 -13.06 -4.75
N GLN A 320 9.88 -12.43 -5.25
CA GLN A 320 8.84 -13.07 -6.04
C GLN A 320 8.48 -12.24 -7.28
N PRO A 321 9.46 -11.98 -8.18
CA PRO A 321 9.27 -11.05 -9.26
C PRO A 321 8.32 -11.60 -10.32
N ILE A 322 7.43 -10.75 -10.81
CA ILE A 322 6.58 -11.05 -11.96
C ILE A 322 7.44 -10.95 -13.23
N ARG A 323 7.78 -12.10 -13.83
CA ARG A 323 8.61 -12.16 -15.05
C ARG A 323 7.77 -12.06 -16.33
N GLN A 324 6.57 -12.63 -16.30
CA GLN A 324 5.64 -12.64 -17.42
C GLN A 324 4.22 -12.37 -16.92
N SER A 325 3.46 -11.52 -17.60
CA SER A 325 2.09 -11.18 -17.22
C SER A 325 1.16 -12.40 -17.14
N GLY A 326 1.44 -13.48 -17.89
CA GLY A 326 0.65 -14.72 -17.82
C GLY A 326 0.73 -15.45 -16.47
N GLN A 327 1.82 -15.31 -15.73
CA GLN A 327 2.04 -15.99 -14.44
C GLN A 327 1.13 -15.46 -13.34
N THR A 328 0.77 -14.17 -13.36
CA THR A 328 -0.08 -13.56 -12.32
C THR A 328 -1.55 -13.89 -12.53
N ILE A 329 -1.96 -14.15 -13.77
CA ILE A 329 -3.35 -14.38 -14.14
C ILE A 329 -3.69 -15.89 -14.07
N LEU A 330 -2.71 -16.78 -14.27
CA LEU A 330 -2.95 -18.23 -14.31
C LEU A 330 -3.66 -18.80 -13.06
N PRO A 331 -3.28 -18.48 -11.80
CA PRO A 331 -4.01 -18.96 -10.63
C PRO A 331 -5.49 -18.59 -10.68
N ASN A 332 -5.80 -17.36 -11.13
CA ASN A 332 -7.17 -16.86 -11.23
C ASN A 332 -7.95 -17.60 -12.34
N ILE A 333 -7.32 -17.84 -13.49
CA ILE A 333 -7.92 -18.59 -14.60
C ILE A 333 -8.22 -20.04 -14.19
N LEU A 334 -7.30 -20.70 -13.48
CA LEU A 334 -7.52 -22.07 -13.02
C LEU A 334 -8.67 -22.17 -12.03
N VAL A 335 -8.81 -21.23 -11.10
CA VAL A 335 -9.98 -21.16 -10.21
C VAL A 335 -11.27 -21.03 -11.01
N ILE A 336 -11.34 -20.08 -11.95
CA ILE A 336 -12.53 -19.87 -12.78
C ILE A 336 -12.86 -21.12 -13.59
N GLY A 337 -11.85 -21.73 -14.22
CA GLY A 337 -12.03 -22.92 -15.04
C GLY A 337 -12.47 -24.13 -14.22
N VAL A 338 -11.90 -24.35 -13.03
CA VAL A 338 -12.33 -25.42 -12.12
C VAL A 338 -13.77 -25.22 -11.68
N THR A 339 -14.18 -23.99 -11.38
CA THR A 339 -15.57 -23.66 -11.04
C THR A 339 -16.52 -23.99 -12.18
N LEU A 340 -16.21 -23.52 -13.40
CA LEU A 340 -17.03 -23.79 -14.58
C LEU A 340 -17.12 -25.30 -14.87
N LEU A 341 -15.99 -26.00 -14.78
CA LEU A 341 -15.92 -27.45 -14.99
C LEU A 341 -16.82 -28.18 -13.98
N ALA A 342 -16.74 -27.84 -12.70
CA ALA A 342 -17.56 -28.45 -11.66
C ALA A 342 -19.06 -28.19 -11.86
N ILE A 343 -19.45 -26.97 -12.25
CA ILE A 343 -20.84 -26.60 -12.55
C ILE A 343 -21.38 -27.42 -13.73
N LEU A 344 -20.60 -27.52 -14.82
CA LEU A 344 -20.97 -28.29 -16.02
C LEU A 344 -21.13 -29.77 -15.72
N PHE A 345 -20.21 -30.38 -14.97
CA PHE A 345 -20.34 -31.76 -14.54
C PHE A 345 -21.58 -31.97 -13.65
N GLY A 346 -21.85 -31.04 -12.75
CA GLY A 346 -23.06 -31.05 -11.92
C GLY A 346 -24.35 -31.00 -12.74
N LEU A 347 -24.33 -30.36 -13.92
CA LEU A 347 -25.48 -30.30 -14.83
C LEU A 347 -25.62 -31.59 -15.66
N LEU A 348 -24.52 -32.09 -16.23
CA LEU A 348 -24.51 -33.20 -17.18
C LEU A 348 -24.69 -34.57 -16.53
N LEU A 349 -24.26 -34.77 -15.28
CA LEU A 349 -24.33 -36.09 -14.65
C LEU A 349 -25.77 -36.40 -14.17
N PRO A 350 -26.43 -37.43 -14.73
CA PRO A 350 -27.76 -37.84 -14.30
C PRO A 350 -27.72 -38.45 -12.90
N MET A 351 -28.74 -38.15 -12.09
CA MET A 351 -28.90 -38.75 -10.77
C MET A 351 -29.32 -40.21 -10.97
N LYS A 352 -28.40 -41.15 -10.73
CA LYS A 352 -28.73 -42.57 -10.78
C LYS A 352 -29.46 -42.97 -9.48
N PRO A 353 -30.47 -43.85 -9.55
CA PRO A 353 -31.13 -44.35 -8.36
C PRO A 353 -30.14 -45.08 -7.44
N VAL A 354 -30.41 -45.03 -6.12
CA VAL A 354 -29.58 -45.67 -5.11
C VAL A 354 -29.69 -47.19 -5.26
N LYS A 355 -28.57 -47.87 -5.51
CA LYS A 355 -28.48 -49.33 -5.61
C LYS A 355 -28.54 -49.88 -4.19
N GLN A 356 -29.37 -50.90 -3.99
CA GLN A 356 -29.65 -51.45 -2.65
C GLN A 356 -28.58 -52.45 -2.21
N GLU A 357 -27.95 -53.15 -3.16
CA GLU A 357 -26.97 -54.23 -2.91
C GLU A 357 -25.51 -53.75 -2.91
N ALA A 358 -25.23 -52.53 -3.36
CA ALA A 358 -23.87 -51.99 -3.44
C ALA A 358 -23.46 -51.30 -2.14
N LEU A 359 -22.19 -51.42 -1.75
CA LEU A 359 -21.63 -50.64 -0.64
C LEU A 359 -21.76 -49.14 -0.98
N ALA A 360 -22.13 -48.31 0.00
CA ALA A 360 -22.32 -46.86 -0.21
C ALA A 360 -21.09 -46.16 -0.84
N LEU A 361 -19.87 -46.66 -0.54
CA LEU A 361 -18.62 -46.18 -1.12
C LEU A 361 -18.40 -46.66 -2.56
N GLU A 362 -18.84 -47.88 -2.87
CA GLU A 362 -18.78 -48.45 -4.22
C GLU A 362 -19.75 -47.74 -5.16
N GLN A 363 -20.97 -47.45 -4.70
CA GLN A 363 -21.93 -46.67 -5.46
C GLN A 363 -21.47 -45.22 -5.71
N TRP A 364 -20.82 -44.60 -4.73
CA TRP A 364 -20.18 -43.29 -4.92
C TRP A 364 -19.07 -43.39 -5.97
N TRP A 365 -18.17 -44.37 -5.86
CA TRP A 365 -17.05 -44.54 -6.78
C TRP A 365 -17.48 -44.84 -8.22
N GLU A 366 -18.50 -45.68 -8.43
CA GLU A 366 -19.02 -46.00 -9.77
C GLU A 366 -19.53 -44.77 -10.52
N ASN A 367 -20.16 -43.84 -9.80
CA ASN A 367 -20.66 -42.59 -10.37
C ASN A 367 -19.54 -41.56 -10.53
N PHE A 368 -18.51 -41.63 -9.68
CA PHE A 368 -17.39 -40.72 -9.68
C PHE A 368 -16.30 -41.07 -10.70
N GLN A 369 -16.01 -42.35 -10.95
CA GLN A 369 -14.82 -42.78 -11.70
C GLN A 369 -14.74 -42.23 -13.14
N VAL A 370 -15.85 -42.26 -13.90
CA VAL A 370 -15.86 -41.76 -15.28
C VAL A 370 -15.80 -40.23 -15.32
N ALA A 371 -16.60 -39.58 -14.47
CA ALA A 371 -16.64 -38.13 -14.38
C ALA A 371 -15.32 -37.55 -13.86
N GLY A 372 -14.73 -38.19 -12.85
CA GLY A 372 -13.46 -37.82 -12.23
C GLY A 372 -12.28 -37.99 -13.17
N LEU A 373 -12.26 -39.05 -14.00
CA LEU A 373 -11.23 -39.24 -15.02
C LEU A 373 -11.33 -38.19 -16.14
N LEU A 374 -12.54 -37.94 -16.66
CA LEU A 374 -12.76 -36.89 -17.66
C LEU A 374 -12.41 -35.50 -17.11
N ASN A 375 -12.75 -35.24 -15.85
CA ASN A 375 -12.38 -34.03 -15.14
C ASN A 375 -10.84 -33.89 -15.02
N ALA A 376 -10.14 -34.96 -14.67
CA ALA A 376 -8.69 -34.95 -14.56
C ALA A 376 -8.01 -34.65 -15.91
N VAL A 377 -8.52 -35.22 -17.01
CA VAL A 377 -8.05 -34.91 -18.36
C VAL A 377 -8.31 -33.43 -18.71
N ALA A 378 -9.51 -32.91 -18.42
CA ALA A 378 -9.84 -31.51 -18.66
C ALA A 378 -8.91 -30.56 -17.87
N VAL A 379 -8.66 -30.86 -16.59
CA VAL A 379 -7.71 -30.10 -15.76
C VAL A 379 -6.29 -30.16 -16.32
N ALA A 380 -5.82 -31.34 -16.74
CA ALA A 380 -4.50 -31.48 -17.34
C ALA A 380 -4.36 -30.63 -18.62
N LEU A 381 -5.38 -30.61 -19.48
CA LEU A 381 -5.42 -29.76 -20.67
C LEU A 381 -5.46 -28.26 -20.31
N MET A 382 -6.22 -27.88 -19.29
CA MET A 382 -6.26 -26.49 -18.81
C MET A 382 -4.88 -26.01 -18.35
N VAL A 383 -4.16 -26.81 -17.55
CA VAL A 383 -2.80 -26.43 -17.10
C VAL A 383 -1.81 -26.48 -18.27
N ALA A 384 -1.90 -27.48 -19.15
CA ALA A 384 -1.06 -27.61 -20.35
C ALA A 384 -1.23 -26.42 -21.29
N SER A 385 -2.43 -25.83 -21.38
CA SER A 385 -2.66 -24.61 -22.16
C SER A 385 -1.76 -23.46 -21.72
N GLY A 386 -1.37 -23.37 -20.45
CA GLY A 386 -0.42 -22.37 -19.95
C GLY A 386 0.95 -22.43 -20.64
N ILE A 387 1.39 -23.64 -21.04
CA ILE A 387 2.66 -23.84 -21.77
C ILE A 387 2.57 -23.24 -23.18
N PHE A 388 1.42 -23.36 -23.85
CA PHE A 388 1.19 -22.78 -25.19
C PHE A 388 1.34 -21.26 -25.19
N TRP A 389 0.95 -20.60 -24.09
CA TRP A 389 1.08 -19.15 -23.91
C TRP A 389 2.44 -18.72 -23.33
N HIS A 390 3.47 -19.59 -23.42
CA HIS A 390 4.84 -19.33 -22.97
C HIS A 390 4.95 -18.99 -21.47
N VAL A 391 4.00 -19.44 -20.63
CA VAL A 391 4.07 -19.27 -19.17
C VAL A 391 5.04 -20.30 -18.59
N SER A 392 6.12 -19.84 -17.96
CA SER A 392 7.05 -20.76 -17.28
C SER A 392 6.42 -21.36 -16.02
N LEU A 393 6.13 -22.67 -16.06
CA LEU A 393 5.51 -23.45 -14.98
C LEU A 393 6.53 -24.39 -14.35
N PHE A 394 7.23 -23.91 -13.34
CA PHE A 394 8.00 -24.79 -12.44
C PHE A 394 6.99 -25.67 -11.69
N ASN A 395 7.21 -26.99 -11.66
CA ASN A 395 6.33 -27.98 -11.02
C ASN A 395 4.97 -28.23 -11.72
N PHE A 396 4.94 -28.28 -13.05
CA PHE A 396 3.74 -28.58 -13.87
C PHE A 396 2.87 -29.72 -13.29
N TRP A 397 3.45 -30.89 -13.01
CA TRP A 397 2.70 -32.06 -12.53
C TRP A 397 2.08 -31.85 -11.14
N VAL A 398 2.72 -31.05 -10.28
CA VAL A 398 2.18 -30.70 -8.96
C VAL A 398 0.99 -29.76 -9.11
N ILE A 399 1.08 -28.78 -10.01
CA ILE A 399 -0.04 -27.87 -10.35
C ILE A 399 -1.22 -28.68 -10.90
N VAL A 400 -0.97 -29.64 -11.80
CA VAL A 400 -2.03 -30.54 -12.30
C VAL A 400 -2.66 -31.32 -11.14
N GLY A 401 -1.84 -32.00 -10.32
CA GLY A 401 -2.32 -32.81 -9.22
C GLY A 401 -3.18 -32.03 -8.21
N ILE A 402 -2.73 -30.86 -7.77
CA ILE A 402 -3.50 -30.06 -6.81
C ILE A 402 -4.78 -29.50 -7.43
N THR A 403 -4.75 -29.13 -8.71
CA THR A 403 -5.93 -28.64 -9.43
C THR A 403 -6.98 -29.76 -9.58
N ILE A 404 -6.55 -31.01 -9.78
CA ILE A 404 -7.44 -32.18 -9.80
C ILE A 404 -8.12 -32.36 -8.44
N VAL A 405 -7.34 -32.35 -7.35
CA VAL A 405 -7.88 -32.49 -5.99
C VAL A 405 -8.90 -31.38 -5.69
N ALA A 406 -8.59 -30.14 -6.05
CA ALA A 406 -9.51 -29.03 -5.89
C ALA A 406 -10.78 -29.20 -6.75
N SER A 407 -10.64 -29.63 -8.00
CA SER A 407 -11.78 -29.85 -8.90
C SER A 407 -12.70 -30.97 -8.41
N TRP A 408 -12.12 -32.07 -7.91
CA TRP A 408 -12.87 -33.16 -7.30
C TRP A 408 -13.59 -32.74 -6.02
N ALA A 409 -12.98 -31.90 -5.19
CA ALA A 409 -13.67 -31.28 -4.05
C ALA A 409 -14.88 -30.46 -4.51
N MET A 410 -14.72 -29.64 -5.57
CA MET A 410 -15.80 -28.79 -6.10
C MET A 410 -16.95 -29.60 -6.69
N MET A 411 -16.62 -30.62 -7.48
CA MET A 411 -17.61 -31.56 -8.01
C MET A 411 -18.37 -32.26 -6.88
N SER A 412 -17.66 -32.69 -5.82
CA SER A 412 -18.26 -33.37 -4.69
C SER A 412 -19.24 -32.47 -3.93
N ILE A 413 -18.94 -31.17 -3.80
CA ILE A 413 -19.86 -30.20 -3.17
C ILE A 413 -21.15 -30.07 -3.97
N ILE A 414 -21.05 -29.84 -5.29
CA ILE A 414 -22.24 -29.71 -6.14
C ILE A 414 -23.05 -30.99 -6.11
N TRP A 415 -22.36 -32.14 -6.21
CA TRP A 415 -23.03 -33.42 -6.28
C TRP A 415 -23.73 -33.78 -4.97
N TYR A 416 -23.10 -33.56 -3.82
CA TYR A 416 -23.73 -33.73 -2.52
C TYR A 416 -25.01 -32.90 -2.38
N LEU A 417 -24.96 -31.61 -2.76
CA LEU A 417 -26.13 -30.73 -2.70
C LEU A 417 -27.22 -31.18 -3.68
N LYS A 418 -26.84 -31.53 -4.91
CA LYS A 418 -27.76 -32.04 -5.94
C LYS A 418 -28.45 -33.32 -5.50
N GLU A 419 -27.73 -34.23 -4.84
CA GLU A 419 -28.31 -35.47 -4.33
C GLU A 419 -29.28 -35.20 -3.17
N TRP A 420 -28.95 -34.24 -2.30
CA TRP A 420 -29.77 -33.92 -1.13
C TRP A 420 -31.06 -33.15 -1.48
N LEU A 421 -30.99 -32.17 -2.39
CA LEU A 421 -32.05 -31.21 -2.68
C LEU A 421 -32.56 -31.26 -4.14
N GLY A 422 -32.07 -32.21 -4.94
CA GLY A 422 -32.38 -32.32 -6.37
C GLY A 422 -31.90 -31.10 -7.16
N GLN A 423 -32.75 -30.61 -8.07
CA GLN A 423 -32.42 -29.46 -8.92
C GLN A 423 -32.10 -28.18 -8.12
N LEU A 424 -32.74 -28.00 -6.95
CA LEU A 424 -32.45 -26.85 -6.06
C LEU A 424 -31.03 -26.94 -5.47
N GLY A 425 -30.57 -28.15 -5.20
CA GLY A 425 -29.23 -28.40 -4.69
C GLY A 425 -28.13 -28.07 -5.69
N TRP A 426 -28.36 -28.36 -6.96
CA TRP A 426 -27.44 -27.93 -8.02
C TRP A 426 -27.31 -26.40 -8.05
N TRP A 427 -28.43 -25.67 -8.08
CA TRP A 427 -28.42 -24.20 -8.04
C TRP A 427 -27.67 -23.66 -6.82
N LEU A 428 -27.97 -24.17 -5.62
CA LEU A 428 -27.24 -23.83 -4.39
C LEU A 428 -25.73 -24.06 -4.50
N GLY A 429 -25.32 -25.22 -5.04
CA GLY A 429 -23.91 -25.54 -5.28
C GLY A 429 -23.25 -24.55 -6.23
N THR A 430 -23.91 -24.23 -7.35
CA THR A 430 -23.40 -23.22 -8.30
C THR A 430 -23.22 -21.85 -7.64
N THR A 431 -24.15 -21.44 -6.77
CA THR A 431 -24.07 -20.17 -6.04
C THR A 431 -22.84 -20.13 -5.14
N ILE A 432 -22.66 -21.18 -4.34
CA ILE A 432 -21.56 -21.29 -3.38
C ILE A 432 -20.22 -21.28 -4.11
N LEU A 433 -20.08 -22.02 -5.21
CA LEU A 433 -18.84 -22.04 -6.00
C LEU A 433 -18.55 -20.71 -6.69
N THR A 434 -19.58 -20.04 -7.21
CA THR A 434 -19.39 -18.74 -7.88
C THR A 434 -19.02 -17.66 -6.87
N LEU A 435 -19.62 -17.68 -5.68
CA LEU A 435 -19.25 -16.79 -4.57
C LEU A 435 -17.80 -17.03 -4.12
N GLN A 436 -17.39 -18.29 -3.97
CA GLN A 436 -15.99 -18.66 -3.69
C GLN A 436 -15.03 -18.14 -4.76
N THR A 437 -15.42 -18.23 -6.04
CA THR A 437 -14.58 -17.76 -7.16
C THR A 437 -14.28 -16.27 -7.04
N ILE A 438 -15.26 -15.46 -6.64
CA ILE A 438 -15.05 -14.02 -6.40
C ILE A 438 -13.98 -13.82 -5.35
N PHE A 439 -14.16 -14.40 -4.16
CA PHE A 439 -13.22 -14.22 -3.05
C PHE A 439 -11.83 -14.78 -3.35
N ALA A 440 -11.74 -15.88 -4.11
CA ALA A 440 -10.48 -16.48 -4.49
C ALA A 440 -9.73 -15.66 -5.54
N VAL A 441 -10.43 -15.03 -6.50
CA VAL A 441 -9.80 -14.27 -7.59
C VAL A 441 -9.45 -12.84 -7.16
N THR A 442 -10.15 -12.27 -6.18
CA THR A 442 -9.83 -10.94 -5.66
C THR A 442 -8.42 -10.91 -5.05
N THR A 443 -7.53 -10.09 -5.61
CA THR A 443 -6.11 -9.98 -5.21
C THR A 443 -5.92 -9.09 -3.98
N VAL A 444 -6.67 -9.35 -2.92
CA VAL A 444 -6.54 -8.63 -1.64
C VAL A 444 -5.37 -9.23 -0.85
N PRO A 445 -4.38 -8.43 -0.41
CA PRO A 445 -3.34 -8.90 0.49
C PRO A 445 -3.96 -9.41 1.79
N GLN A 446 -3.47 -10.54 2.31
CA GLN A 446 -4.03 -11.17 3.53
C GLN A 446 -4.11 -10.19 4.70
N SER A 447 -3.08 -9.34 4.87
CA SER A 447 -3.00 -8.32 5.93
C SER A 447 -4.14 -7.28 5.87
N MET A 448 -4.76 -7.08 4.71
CA MET A 448 -5.85 -6.11 4.52
C MET A 448 -7.24 -6.70 4.72
N THR A 449 -7.37 -8.03 4.76
CA THR A 449 -8.67 -8.70 4.90
C THR A 449 -9.19 -8.59 6.35
N THR A 450 -10.47 -8.23 6.55
CA THR A 450 -11.10 -8.23 7.89
C THR A 450 -12.42 -8.98 7.95
N GLY A 451 -12.71 -9.54 9.14
CA GLY A 451 -13.97 -10.22 9.44
C GLY A 451 -14.23 -11.44 8.56
N ILE A 452 -15.40 -11.45 7.91
CA ILE A 452 -15.90 -12.54 7.06
C ILE A 452 -14.93 -12.86 5.91
N PHE A 453 -14.24 -11.85 5.34
CA PHE A 453 -13.30 -12.06 4.23
C PHE A 453 -12.10 -12.92 4.60
N ASN A 454 -11.55 -12.75 5.82
CA ASN A 454 -10.44 -13.58 6.29
C ASN A 454 -10.86 -15.06 6.48
N TYR A 455 -12.13 -15.29 6.85
CA TYR A 455 -12.71 -16.63 6.90
C TYR A 455 -12.82 -17.24 5.49
N PHE A 456 -13.33 -16.47 4.51
CA PHE A 456 -13.43 -16.92 3.12
C PHE A 456 -12.06 -17.18 2.47
N TYR A 457 -11.08 -16.36 2.80
CA TYR A 457 -9.71 -16.45 2.28
C TYR A 457 -8.98 -17.70 2.78
N ASN A 458 -9.02 -17.99 4.09
CA ASN A 458 -8.20 -19.06 4.68
C ASN A 458 -8.82 -20.45 4.63
N ILE A 459 -10.15 -20.58 4.54
CA ILE A 459 -10.81 -21.87 4.74
C ILE A 459 -11.33 -22.46 3.43
N TRP A 460 -11.68 -21.64 2.45
CA TRP A 460 -12.37 -22.17 1.28
C TRP A 460 -11.41 -22.80 0.26
N PRO A 461 -11.83 -23.92 -0.35
CA PRO A 461 -10.97 -24.72 -1.23
C PRO A 461 -10.57 -23.99 -2.52
N LEU A 462 -11.43 -23.16 -3.13
CA LEU A 462 -11.02 -22.38 -4.30
C LEU A 462 -10.00 -21.28 -3.98
N SER A 463 -10.09 -20.67 -2.79
CA SER A 463 -9.08 -19.73 -2.28
C SER A 463 -7.75 -20.47 -2.07
N ALA A 464 -7.80 -21.64 -1.42
CA ALA A 464 -6.64 -22.50 -1.22
C ALA A 464 -5.99 -22.92 -2.55
N LEU A 465 -6.78 -23.27 -3.58
CA LEU A 465 -6.27 -23.55 -4.93
C LEU A 465 -5.51 -22.35 -5.50
N ASN A 466 -6.09 -21.14 -5.44
CA ASN A 466 -5.40 -19.93 -5.91
C ASN A 466 -4.05 -19.76 -5.20
N HIS A 467 -4.04 -19.88 -3.87
CA HIS A 467 -2.84 -19.73 -3.07
C HIS A 467 -1.77 -20.78 -3.39
N VAL A 468 -2.12 -22.06 -3.49
CA VAL A 468 -1.13 -23.10 -3.85
C VAL A 468 -0.54 -22.81 -5.22
N VAL A 469 -1.37 -22.52 -6.23
CA VAL A 469 -0.86 -22.26 -7.58
C VAL A 469 0.04 -21.01 -7.60
N ARG A 470 -0.37 -19.93 -6.92
CA ARG A 470 0.43 -18.71 -6.79
C ARG A 470 1.77 -18.99 -6.09
N GLN A 471 1.75 -19.75 -5.00
CA GLN A 471 2.96 -20.14 -4.24
C GLN A 471 3.86 -21.10 -5.02
N LEU A 472 3.32 -21.96 -5.89
CA LEU A 472 4.11 -22.82 -6.78
C LEU A 472 4.81 -22.01 -7.88
N ILE A 473 4.18 -20.95 -8.39
CA ILE A 473 4.72 -20.10 -9.45
C ILE A 473 5.76 -19.12 -8.90
N PHE A 474 5.42 -18.45 -7.79
CA PHE A 474 6.21 -17.34 -7.25
C PHE A 474 7.06 -17.72 -6.02
N GLY A 475 6.94 -18.94 -5.53
CA GLY A 475 7.60 -19.42 -4.31
C GLY A 475 6.74 -19.20 -3.05
N GLY A 476 6.79 -20.13 -2.10
CA GLY A 476 6.04 -20.04 -0.84
C GLY A 476 5.73 -21.40 -0.24
N ASN A 477 5.17 -21.40 0.97
CA ASN A 477 4.76 -22.62 1.65
C ASN A 477 3.37 -23.08 1.19
N ILE A 478 3.31 -24.22 0.50
CA ILE A 478 2.08 -24.80 -0.05
C ILE A 478 1.33 -25.72 0.94
N GLN A 479 1.97 -26.17 2.03
CA GLN A 479 1.48 -27.28 2.85
C GLN A 479 0.10 -27.00 3.45
N GLN A 480 -0.09 -25.81 4.03
CA GLN A 480 -1.36 -25.44 4.66
C GLN A 480 -2.53 -25.48 3.67
N ASN A 481 -2.34 -24.88 2.49
CA ASN A 481 -3.38 -24.80 1.48
C ASN A 481 -3.68 -26.17 0.83
N VAL A 482 -2.67 -27.02 0.67
CA VAL A 482 -2.85 -28.41 0.22
C VAL A 482 -3.65 -29.21 1.26
N ILE A 483 -3.35 -29.06 2.55
CA ILE A 483 -4.10 -29.72 3.63
C ILE A 483 -5.57 -29.28 3.63
N ILE A 484 -5.84 -27.98 3.46
CA ILE A 484 -7.22 -27.46 3.37
C ILE A 484 -7.98 -28.14 2.22
N LEU A 485 -7.37 -28.25 1.04
CA LEU A 485 -7.99 -28.90 -0.12
C LEU A 485 -8.31 -30.38 0.14
N VAL A 486 -7.36 -31.11 0.73
CA VAL A 486 -7.54 -32.53 1.07
C VAL A 486 -8.64 -32.71 2.13
N ILE A 487 -8.67 -31.87 3.17
CA ILE A 487 -9.71 -31.90 4.20
C ILE A 487 -11.09 -31.66 3.59
N TRP A 488 -11.25 -30.66 2.71
CA TRP A 488 -12.53 -30.42 2.06
C TRP A 488 -13.00 -31.58 1.20
N PHE A 489 -12.09 -32.18 0.43
CA PHE A 489 -12.40 -33.36 -0.37
C PHE A 489 -12.85 -34.53 0.53
N LEU A 490 -12.10 -34.84 1.59
CA LEU A 490 -12.43 -35.93 2.51
C LEU A 490 -13.72 -35.66 3.29
N ALA A 491 -13.92 -34.45 3.79
CA ALA A 491 -15.12 -34.11 4.56
C ALA A 491 -16.39 -34.24 3.72
N ILE A 492 -16.38 -33.75 2.48
CA ILE A 492 -17.55 -33.82 1.60
C ILE A 492 -17.79 -35.26 1.11
N THR A 493 -16.74 -36.02 0.82
CA THR A 493 -16.90 -37.43 0.44
C THR A 493 -17.48 -38.27 1.58
N ILE A 494 -17.06 -38.03 2.83
CA ILE A 494 -17.66 -38.66 4.02
C ILE A 494 -19.15 -38.31 4.14
N LEU A 495 -19.53 -37.04 3.94
CA LEU A 495 -20.94 -36.62 3.96
C LEU A 495 -21.76 -37.31 2.85
N LEU A 496 -21.19 -37.44 1.65
CA LEU A 496 -21.82 -38.09 0.50
C LEU A 496 -22.04 -39.59 0.75
N VAL A 497 -21.02 -40.29 1.24
CA VAL A 497 -21.10 -41.72 1.59
C VAL A 497 -22.09 -41.95 2.74
N THR A 498 -22.10 -41.06 3.73
CA THR A 498 -23.07 -41.13 4.85
C THR A 498 -24.50 -40.93 4.37
N TYR A 499 -24.73 -39.98 3.47
CA TYR A 499 -26.03 -39.75 2.84
C TYR A 499 -26.51 -41.01 2.08
N TYR A 500 -25.65 -41.62 1.26
CA TYR A 500 -26.01 -42.85 0.56
C TYR A 500 -26.36 -43.99 1.53
N ARG A 501 -25.57 -44.16 2.59
CA ARG A 501 -25.85 -45.17 3.62
C ARG A 501 -27.19 -44.95 4.32
N MET A 502 -27.56 -43.71 4.61
CA MET A 502 -28.85 -43.37 5.21
C MET A 502 -30.01 -43.70 4.26
N LYS A 503 -29.88 -43.35 2.98
CA LYS A 503 -30.90 -43.57 1.95
C LYS A 503 -31.08 -45.06 1.63
N GLN A 504 -29.98 -45.83 1.56
CA GLN A 504 -30.02 -47.29 1.45
C GLN A 504 -30.79 -47.92 2.62
N ARG A 505 -30.52 -47.48 3.87
CA ARG A 505 -31.23 -47.97 5.06
C ARG A 505 -32.72 -47.64 5.05
N GLN A 506 -33.10 -46.44 4.61
CA GLN A 506 -34.51 -46.05 4.53
C GLN A 506 -35.26 -46.87 3.48
N ASN A 507 -34.67 -47.06 2.30
CA ASN A 507 -35.26 -47.88 1.24
C ASN A 507 -35.41 -49.34 1.66
N PHE A 508 -34.40 -49.90 2.34
CA PHE A 508 -34.46 -51.27 2.86
C PHE A 508 -35.59 -51.43 3.90
N LYS A 509 -35.75 -50.48 4.83
CA LYS A 509 -36.85 -50.51 5.80
C LYS A 509 -38.23 -50.39 5.15
N ALA A 510 -38.36 -49.60 4.09
CA ALA A 510 -39.63 -49.45 3.38
C ALA A 510 -40.04 -50.75 2.68
N MET A 511 -39.09 -51.47 2.06
CA MET A 511 -39.37 -52.76 1.43
C MET A 511 -39.79 -53.82 2.45
N MET A 512 -39.09 -53.91 3.58
CA MET A 512 -39.46 -54.84 4.67
C MET A 512 -40.84 -54.53 5.28
N ALA A 513 -41.33 -53.30 5.12
CA ALA A 513 -42.66 -52.88 5.60
C ALA A 513 -43.77 -53.10 4.55
N ASP A 514 -43.44 -53.17 3.25
CA ASP A 514 -44.37 -53.56 2.19
C ASP A 514 -44.50 -55.10 2.05
N GLU A 515 -43.50 -55.86 2.50
CA GLU A 515 -43.51 -57.33 2.52
C GLU A 515 -44.12 -57.94 3.81
N ALA A 516 -44.35 -57.15 4.85
CA ALA A 516 -44.92 -57.56 6.14
C ALA A 516 -46.40 -57.14 6.24
#